data_AF-A0A9W7NJM1-F1
#
_entry.id   AF-A0A9W7NJM1-F1
#
_cell.length_a   1.000
_cell.length_b   1.000
_cell.length_c   1.000
_cell.angle_alpha   90.00
_cell.angle_beta   90.00
_cell.angle_gamma   90.00
#
_symmetry.space_group_name_H-M   'P 1'
#
loop_
_entity.id
_entity.type
_entity.pdbx_description
1 polymer ?
#
loop_
_entity_poly.entity_id
_entity_poly.type
_entity_poly.pdbx_seq_one_letter_code
_entity_poly.pdbx_strand_id
1 'polypeptide(L)'
;MNEVQNHEETTDAAVMGDEAENMAPVVTAILGTAIAAAAKRAGSADVTHGVIAGLRLLRSAAEAEAGYTMGAAIDTAIRTRLLVENLSALRTTGSAPVPVPLPEPGPGVAIASAIFVSAAESCLTVNAHAEDNGPLELAVFAFSTQLIQQLGGTPDWRDLMRELHRPTEPRDDRPVEALPDGNTIH
;
A
#
# COMPACT_ATOMS: atom_id res chain seq x y z
N MET A 1 -34.89 43.69 30.77
CA MET A 1 -35.20 42.28 31.12
C MET A 1 -35.75 41.61 29.88
N ASN A 2 -34.90 40.86 29.19
CA ASN A 2 -35.16 39.51 28.70
C ASN A 2 -33.97 39.05 27.88
N GLU A 3 -33.24 38.08 28.44
CA GLU A 3 -32.24 37.26 27.78
C GLU A 3 -32.91 36.45 26.69
N VAL A 4 -32.34 36.45 25.49
CA VAL A 4 -32.63 35.47 24.45
C VAL A 4 -31.43 34.53 24.42
N GLN A 5 -31.69 33.28 24.80
CA GLN A 5 -30.72 32.21 24.97
C GLN A 5 -30.01 31.90 23.64
N ASN A 6 -28.68 32.00 23.64
CA ASN A 6 -27.85 31.35 22.64
C ASN A 6 -27.97 29.83 22.84
N HIS A 7 -28.60 29.14 21.88
CA HIS A 7 -28.42 27.71 21.72
C HIS A 7 -27.09 27.51 21.01
N GLU A 8 -26.04 27.23 21.77
CA GLU A 8 -24.80 26.67 21.21
C GLU A 8 -25.10 25.24 20.78
N GLU A 9 -25.18 25.00 19.47
CA GLU A 9 -25.03 23.67 18.88
C GLU A 9 -23.56 23.26 19.02
N THR A 10 -23.21 22.73 20.18
CA THR A 10 -21.87 22.23 20.50
C THR A 10 -21.79 20.72 20.28
N THR A 11 -22.15 20.20 19.11
CA THR A 11 -21.94 18.77 18.79
C THR A 11 -21.89 18.55 17.28
N ASP A 12 -20.69 18.61 16.71
CA ASP A 12 -20.39 17.85 15.49
C ASP A 12 -18.87 17.69 15.26
N ALA A 13 -18.06 18.66 15.69
CA ALA A 13 -16.61 18.60 15.47
C ALA A 13 -15.86 17.55 16.31
N ALA A 14 -16.44 17.07 17.42
CA ALA A 14 -15.77 16.13 18.33
C ALA A 14 -15.99 14.65 17.96
N VAL A 15 -16.97 14.34 17.11
CA VAL A 15 -17.27 12.96 16.69
C VAL A 15 -16.49 12.58 15.42
N MET A 16 -16.23 13.55 14.53
CA MET A 16 -15.53 13.30 13.25
C MET A 16 -14.02 13.03 13.39
N GLY A 17 -13.41 13.31 14.55
CA GLY A 17 -12.00 12.99 14.81
C GLY A 17 -11.76 11.52 15.23
N ASP A 18 -12.81 10.84 15.70
CA ASP A 18 -12.68 9.54 16.38
C ASP A 18 -12.61 8.38 15.36
N GLU A 19 -13.26 8.48 14.19
CA GLU A 19 -13.33 7.37 13.23
C GLU A 19 -12.04 7.13 12.44
N ALA A 20 -11.35 8.19 11.99
CA ALA A 20 -10.05 8.06 11.33
C ALA A 20 -8.97 7.51 12.30
N GLU A 21 -9.02 7.91 13.57
CA GLU A 21 -8.16 7.36 14.62
C GLU A 21 -8.52 5.89 14.92
N ASN A 22 -9.80 5.52 14.84
CA ASN A 22 -10.30 4.16 15.02
C ASN A 22 -9.98 3.20 13.86
N MET A 23 -9.74 3.70 12.63
CA MET A 23 -9.39 2.85 11.47
C MET A 23 -7.87 2.57 11.34
N ALA A 24 -7.03 3.36 12.01
CA ALA A 24 -5.57 3.16 11.99
C ALA A 24 -5.10 1.78 12.51
N PRO A 25 -5.68 1.22 13.59
CA PRO A 25 -5.40 -0.14 14.03
C PRO A 25 -5.73 -1.21 12.97
N VAL A 26 -6.76 -0.99 12.14
CA VAL A 26 -7.22 -1.96 11.14
C VAL A 26 -6.20 -2.09 10.00
N VAL A 27 -5.77 -0.97 9.42
CA VAL A 27 -4.72 -0.96 8.38
C VAL A 27 -3.43 -1.61 8.89
N THR A 28 -3.06 -1.31 10.14
CA THR A 28 -1.88 -1.89 10.79
C THR A 28 -2.02 -3.41 10.96
N ALA A 29 -3.21 -3.89 11.37
CA ALA A 29 -3.48 -5.32 11.54
C ALA A 29 -3.46 -6.08 10.19
N ILE A 30 -4.04 -5.49 9.13
CA ILE A 30 -4.00 -6.04 7.77
C ILE A 30 -2.55 -6.23 7.33
N LEU A 31 -1.73 -5.18 7.42
CA LEU A 31 -0.35 -5.24 6.98
C LEU A 31 0.49 -6.21 7.85
N GLY A 32 0.32 -6.17 9.17
CA GLY A 32 1.00 -7.09 10.09
C GLY A 32 0.70 -8.56 9.77
N THR A 33 -0.54 -8.87 9.43
CA THR A 33 -0.96 -10.22 9.01
C THR A 33 -0.32 -10.60 7.67
N ALA A 34 -0.31 -9.69 6.69
CA ALA A 34 0.31 -9.91 5.39
C ALA A 34 1.82 -10.18 5.52
N ILE A 35 2.53 -9.40 6.32
CA ILE A 35 3.96 -9.57 6.59
C ILE A 35 4.23 -10.95 7.21
N ALA A 36 3.50 -11.30 8.27
CA ALA A 36 3.66 -12.59 8.93
C ALA A 36 3.33 -13.77 8.00
N ALA A 37 2.36 -13.61 7.10
CA ALA A 37 1.99 -14.61 6.12
C ALA A 37 3.04 -14.76 5.00
N ALA A 38 3.57 -13.66 4.48
CA ALA A 38 4.56 -13.66 3.41
C ALA A 38 5.92 -14.19 3.91
N ALA A 39 6.37 -13.77 5.10
CA ALA A 39 7.63 -14.22 5.70
C ALA A 39 7.70 -15.74 5.95
N LYS A 40 6.54 -16.41 6.09
CA LYS A 40 6.47 -17.89 6.21
C LYS A 40 6.64 -18.62 4.89
N ARG A 41 6.50 -17.92 3.75
CA ARG A 41 6.31 -18.54 2.43
C ARG A 41 7.30 -18.04 1.37
N ALA A 42 8.04 -16.98 1.65
CA ALA A 42 8.88 -16.31 0.67
C ALA A 42 10.11 -15.67 1.33
N GLY A 43 11.18 -15.47 0.54
CA GLY A 43 12.39 -14.79 1.01
C GLY A 43 12.21 -13.28 1.14
N SER A 44 13.15 -12.58 1.79
CA SER A 44 13.08 -11.11 1.96
C SER A 44 13.01 -10.36 0.61
N ALA A 45 13.70 -10.84 -0.42
CA ALA A 45 13.59 -10.29 -1.78
C ALA A 45 12.16 -10.42 -2.33
N ASP A 46 11.54 -11.60 -2.20
CA ASP A 46 10.16 -11.84 -2.63
C ASP A 46 9.16 -10.96 -1.87
N VAL A 47 9.35 -10.82 -0.55
CA VAL A 47 8.54 -9.94 0.31
C VAL A 47 8.68 -8.49 -0.12
N THR A 48 9.89 -8.04 -0.46
CA THR A 48 10.16 -6.69 -0.99
C THR A 48 9.35 -6.42 -2.26
N HIS A 49 9.41 -7.34 -3.22
CA HIS A 49 8.61 -7.26 -4.45
C HIS A 49 7.11 -7.32 -4.18
N GLY A 50 6.67 -8.11 -3.20
CA GLY A 50 5.28 -8.15 -2.78
C GLY A 50 4.78 -6.82 -2.23
N VAL A 51 5.55 -6.18 -1.35
CA VAL A 51 5.23 -4.84 -0.83
C VAL A 51 5.14 -3.82 -1.97
N ILE A 52 6.06 -3.86 -2.93
CA ILE A 52 6.02 -3.01 -4.13
C ILE A 52 4.75 -3.27 -4.95
N ALA A 53 4.33 -4.53 -5.11
CA ALA A 53 3.09 -4.88 -5.79
C ALA A 53 1.85 -4.30 -5.08
N GLY A 54 1.83 -4.31 -3.74
CA GLY A 54 0.77 -3.66 -2.95
C GLY A 54 0.76 -2.14 -3.13
N LEU A 55 1.92 -1.47 -3.06
CA LEU A 55 2.03 -0.03 -3.32
C LEU A 55 1.58 0.35 -4.73
N ARG A 56 1.98 -0.45 -5.73
CA ARG A 56 1.54 -0.31 -7.13
C ARG A 56 0.02 -0.38 -7.22
N LEU A 57 -0.62 -1.34 -6.54
CA LEU A 57 -2.08 -1.43 -6.53
C LEU A 57 -2.71 -0.17 -5.93
N LEU A 58 -2.30 0.24 -4.73
CA LEU A 58 -2.84 1.45 -4.07
C LEU A 58 -2.72 2.68 -4.97
N ARG A 59 -1.55 2.87 -5.59
CA ARG A 59 -1.29 3.94 -6.55
C ARG A 59 -2.24 3.87 -7.74
N SER A 60 -2.35 2.71 -8.39
CA SER A 60 -3.18 2.52 -9.57
C SER A 60 -4.67 2.69 -9.29
N ALA A 61 -5.15 2.22 -8.13
CA ALA A 61 -6.53 2.35 -7.72
C ALA A 61 -6.88 3.82 -7.43
N ALA A 62 -6.04 4.53 -6.69
CA ALA A 62 -6.27 5.95 -6.42
C ALA A 62 -6.25 6.80 -7.71
N GLU A 63 -5.36 6.47 -8.66
CA GLU A 63 -5.35 7.10 -9.97
C GLU A 63 -6.62 6.80 -10.78
N ALA A 64 -7.12 5.56 -10.73
CA ALA A 64 -8.33 5.18 -11.44
C ALA A 64 -9.59 5.85 -10.86
N GLU A 65 -9.69 5.94 -9.53
CA GLU A 65 -10.87 6.46 -8.83
C GLU A 65 -10.89 8.01 -8.75
N ALA A 66 -9.74 8.64 -8.50
CA ALA A 66 -9.63 10.07 -8.24
C ALA A 66 -8.74 10.83 -9.24
N GLY A 67 -8.30 10.15 -10.30
CA GLY A 67 -7.54 10.73 -11.40
C GLY A 67 -6.03 10.83 -11.15
N TYR A 68 -5.31 11.25 -12.19
CA TYR A 68 -3.85 11.35 -12.22
C TYR A 68 -3.24 12.08 -11.03
N THR A 69 -3.88 13.16 -10.56
CA THR A 69 -3.39 13.96 -9.43
C THR A 69 -3.31 13.16 -8.14
N MET A 70 -4.24 12.21 -7.92
CA MET A 70 -4.22 11.37 -6.72
C MET A 70 -3.13 10.30 -6.79
N GLY A 71 -2.92 9.68 -7.97
CA GLY A 71 -1.78 8.79 -8.19
C GLY A 71 -0.44 9.50 -7.93
N ALA A 72 -0.29 10.73 -8.43
CA ALA A 72 0.89 11.56 -8.20
C ALA A 72 1.06 11.99 -6.73
N ALA A 73 -0.03 12.15 -5.99
CA ALA A 73 0.01 12.42 -4.54
C ALA A 73 0.57 11.21 -3.78
N ILE A 74 0.18 9.99 -4.15
CA ILE A 74 0.77 8.75 -3.59
C ILE A 74 2.26 8.66 -3.93
N ASP A 75 2.65 8.91 -5.18
CA ASP A 75 4.07 8.93 -5.55
C ASP A 75 4.87 9.93 -4.70
N THR A 76 4.28 11.11 -4.45
CA THR A 76 4.89 12.15 -3.60
C THR A 76 4.98 11.71 -2.14
N ALA A 77 3.96 11.04 -1.60
CA ALA A 77 3.96 10.51 -0.24
C ALA A 77 5.06 9.46 -0.05
N ILE A 78 5.18 8.50 -0.96
CA ILE A 78 6.22 7.47 -0.93
C ILE A 78 7.61 8.13 -0.99
N ARG A 79 7.83 9.03 -1.96
CA ARG A 79 9.10 9.76 -2.09
C ARG A 79 9.44 10.55 -0.83
N THR A 80 8.46 11.22 -0.23
CA THR A 80 8.63 11.98 1.01
C THR A 80 9.04 11.06 2.16
N ARG A 81 8.44 9.86 2.27
CA ARG A 81 8.85 8.88 3.28
C ARG A 81 10.31 8.46 3.11
N LEU A 82 10.76 8.19 1.88
CA LEU A 82 12.16 7.88 1.60
C LEU A 82 13.09 9.04 2.00
N LEU A 83 12.72 10.28 1.70
CA LEU A 83 13.51 11.46 2.06
C LEU A 83 13.63 11.62 3.58
N VAL A 84 12.53 11.47 4.31
CA VAL A 84 12.52 11.54 5.79
C VAL A 84 13.45 10.50 6.40
N GLU A 85 13.41 9.27 5.88
CA GLU A 85 14.32 8.21 6.34
C GLU A 85 15.79 8.57 6.05
N ASN A 86 16.08 9.07 4.85
CA ASN A 86 17.43 9.47 4.49
C ASN A 86 17.97 10.63 5.32
N LEU A 87 17.13 11.62 5.64
CA LEU A 87 17.50 12.71 6.53
C LEU A 87 17.74 12.22 7.97
N SER A 88 16.95 11.25 8.43
CA SER A 88 17.16 10.61 9.74
C SER A 88 18.48 9.85 9.80
N ALA A 89 18.80 9.07 8.77
CA ALA A 89 20.06 8.34 8.66
C ALA A 89 21.27 9.28 8.50
N LEU A 90 21.15 10.38 7.75
CA LEU A 90 22.17 11.41 7.66
C LEU A 90 22.44 12.07 9.02
N ARG A 91 21.38 12.42 9.76
CA ARG A 91 21.50 13.04 11.08
C ARG A 91 22.18 12.13 12.10
N THR A 92 21.99 10.81 11.98
CA THR A 92 22.52 9.82 12.92
C THR A 92 23.94 9.36 12.57
N THR A 93 24.25 9.21 11.28
CA THR A 93 25.54 8.68 10.79
C THR A 93 26.53 9.76 10.34
N GLY A 94 26.05 10.99 10.11
CA GLY A 94 26.85 12.10 9.57
C GLY A 94 27.17 11.99 8.08
N SER A 95 26.67 10.97 7.38
CA SER A 95 26.91 10.74 5.95
C SER A 95 25.61 10.52 5.20
N ALA A 96 25.56 10.95 3.94
CA ALA A 96 24.40 10.71 3.09
C ALA A 96 24.23 9.20 2.86
N PRO A 97 23.04 8.62 3.10
CA PRO A 97 22.80 7.20 2.84
C PRO A 97 22.98 6.87 1.36
N VAL A 98 23.57 5.71 1.10
CA VAL A 98 23.66 5.17 -0.25
C VAL A 98 22.34 4.45 -0.57
N PRO A 99 21.70 4.72 -1.72
CA PRO A 99 20.49 4.00 -2.12
C PRO A 99 20.73 2.49 -2.18
N VAL A 100 19.78 1.72 -1.67
CA VAL A 100 19.81 0.25 -1.72
C VAL A 100 19.23 -0.21 -3.06
N PRO A 101 19.92 -1.07 -3.84
CA PRO A 101 19.34 -1.61 -5.06
C PRO A 101 18.15 -2.53 -4.73
N LEU A 102 17.13 -2.53 -5.59
CA LEU A 102 16.05 -3.51 -5.47
C LEU A 102 16.62 -4.92 -5.70
N PRO A 103 16.32 -5.90 -4.83
CA PRO A 103 16.84 -7.25 -4.99
C PRO A 103 16.20 -7.94 -6.19
N GLU A 104 16.89 -8.93 -6.76
CA GLU A 104 16.28 -9.80 -7.76
C GLU A 104 15.13 -10.63 -7.14
N PRO A 105 13.98 -10.76 -7.83
CA PRO A 105 12.89 -11.57 -7.33
C PRO A 105 13.30 -13.04 -7.26
N GLY A 106 12.88 -13.72 -6.20
CA GLY A 106 13.10 -15.15 -6.00
C GLY A 106 11.88 -15.98 -6.40
N PRO A 107 11.89 -17.29 -6.07
CA PRO A 107 10.80 -18.20 -6.42
C PRO A 107 9.50 -17.92 -5.67
N GLY A 108 9.55 -17.22 -4.53
CA GLY A 108 8.38 -16.90 -3.70
C GLY A 108 7.64 -15.63 -4.14
N VAL A 109 8.15 -14.89 -5.13
CA VAL A 109 7.65 -13.56 -5.51
C VAL A 109 6.17 -13.53 -5.84
N ALA A 110 5.66 -14.56 -6.53
CA ALA A 110 4.25 -14.63 -6.90
C ALA A 110 3.34 -14.75 -5.67
N ILE A 111 3.72 -15.58 -4.70
CA ILE A 111 2.95 -15.79 -3.46
C ILE A 111 3.00 -14.53 -2.59
N ALA A 112 4.18 -13.94 -2.42
CA ALA A 112 4.34 -12.70 -1.67
C ALA A 112 3.52 -11.55 -2.29
N SER A 113 3.58 -11.42 -3.62
CA SER A 113 2.81 -10.40 -4.36
C SER A 113 1.31 -10.58 -4.16
N ALA A 114 0.79 -11.81 -4.29
CA ALA A 114 -0.63 -12.07 -4.06
C ALA A 114 -1.08 -11.69 -2.64
N ILE A 115 -0.25 -11.98 -1.62
CA ILE A 115 -0.55 -11.63 -0.23
C ILE A 115 -0.63 -10.11 -0.03
N PHE A 116 0.36 -9.36 -0.54
CA PHE A 116 0.40 -7.91 -0.35
C PHE A 116 -0.59 -7.16 -1.25
N VAL A 117 -0.91 -7.69 -2.43
CA VAL A 117 -2.01 -7.19 -3.28
C VAL A 117 -3.33 -7.34 -2.54
N SER A 118 -3.63 -8.53 -2.00
CA SER A 118 -4.85 -8.73 -1.20
C SER A 118 -4.93 -7.86 0.05
N ALA A 119 -3.79 -7.60 0.70
CA ALA A 119 -3.70 -6.66 1.81
C ALA A 119 -4.00 -5.22 1.36
N ALA A 120 -3.47 -4.79 0.22
CA ALA A 120 -3.75 -3.48 -0.35
C ALA A 120 -5.23 -3.33 -0.76
N GLU A 121 -5.85 -4.35 -1.36
CA GLU A 121 -7.29 -4.39 -1.65
C GLU A 121 -8.13 -4.25 -0.37
N SER A 122 -7.71 -4.93 0.70
CA SER A 122 -8.37 -4.82 2.01
C SER A 122 -8.26 -3.40 2.57
N CYS A 123 -7.10 -2.74 2.45
CA CYS A 123 -6.94 -1.34 2.84
C CYS A 123 -7.80 -0.38 2.01
N LEU A 124 -7.93 -0.61 0.70
CA LEU A 124 -8.83 0.16 -0.17
C LEU A 124 -10.30 -0.03 0.24
N THR A 125 -10.67 -1.25 0.61
CA THR A 125 -12.01 -1.56 1.12
C THR A 125 -12.30 -0.81 2.42
N VAL A 126 -11.33 -0.72 3.34
CA VAL A 126 -11.44 0.10 4.56
C VAL A 126 -11.58 1.58 4.19
N ASN A 127 -10.75 2.10 3.28
CA ASN A 127 -10.82 3.49 2.83
C ASN A 127 -12.18 3.85 2.21
N ALA A 128 -12.79 2.92 1.47
CA ALA A 128 -14.11 3.14 0.87
C ALA A 128 -15.25 3.32 1.89
N HIS A 129 -15.03 2.94 3.15
CA HIS A 129 -15.99 3.12 4.25
C HIS A 129 -15.59 4.26 5.19
N ALA A 130 -14.50 4.97 4.92
CA ALA A 130 -14.06 6.10 5.70
C ALA A 130 -14.62 7.41 5.13
N GLU A 131 -14.75 8.42 5.98
CA GLU A 131 -15.19 9.77 5.58
C GLU A 131 -14.10 10.51 4.78
N ASP A 132 -12.83 10.14 4.97
CA ASP A 132 -11.67 10.72 4.32
C ASP A 132 -10.70 9.66 3.77
N ASN A 133 -9.56 10.10 3.24
CA ASN A 133 -8.52 9.23 2.71
C ASN A 133 -7.46 8.83 3.76
N GLY A 134 -7.73 9.03 5.05
CA GLY A 134 -6.82 8.69 6.15
C GLY A 134 -6.35 7.24 6.12
N PRO A 135 -7.23 6.24 5.89
CA PRO A 135 -6.80 4.85 5.78
C PRO A 135 -5.87 4.58 4.59
N LEU A 136 -6.11 5.21 3.44
CA LEU A 136 -5.23 5.11 2.27
C LEU A 136 -3.86 5.74 2.56
N GLU A 137 -3.83 6.93 3.16
CA GLU A 137 -2.58 7.60 3.55
C GLU A 137 -1.77 6.73 4.51
N LEU A 138 -2.43 6.16 5.52
CA LEU A 138 -1.79 5.25 6.47
C LEU A 138 -1.31 3.96 5.79
N ALA A 139 -2.08 3.40 4.85
CA ALA A 139 -1.67 2.23 4.11
C ALA A 139 -0.40 2.52 3.29
N VAL A 140 -0.38 3.61 2.52
CA VAL A 140 0.81 4.03 1.76
C VAL A 140 2.01 4.23 2.67
N PHE A 141 1.82 4.89 3.83
CA PHE A 141 2.87 5.08 4.83
C PHE A 141 3.40 3.74 5.37
N ALA A 142 2.51 2.82 5.72
CA ALA A 142 2.86 1.54 6.34
C ALA A 142 3.57 0.62 5.34
N PHE A 143 3.08 0.52 4.11
CA PHE A 143 3.75 -0.23 3.04
C PHE A 143 5.13 0.38 2.70
N SER A 144 5.24 1.71 2.61
CA SER A 144 6.53 2.37 2.35
C SER A 144 7.53 2.13 3.47
N THR A 145 7.07 2.14 4.72
CA THR A 145 7.90 1.82 5.89
C THR A 145 8.33 0.36 5.87
N GLN A 146 7.44 -0.56 5.53
CA GLN A 146 7.76 -1.97 5.39
C GLN A 146 8.79 -2.21 4.28
N LEU A 147 8.68 -1.50 3.15
CA LEU A 147 9.66 -1.59 2.05
C LEU A 147 11.06 -1.22 2.52
N ILE A 148 11.19 -0.08 3.20
CA ILE A 148 12.47 0.38 3.77
C ILE A 148 13.03 -0.65 4.76
N GLN A 149 12.18 -1.22 5.62
CA GLN A 149 12.59 -2.23 6.60
C GLN A 149 13.09 -3.51 5.93
N GLN A 150 12.42 -3.98 4.87
CA GLN A 150 12.86 -5.17 4.13
C GLN A 150 14.20 -4.96 3.42
N LEU A 151 14.44 -3.76 2.91
CA LEU A 151 15.68 -3.40 2.24
C LEU A 151 16.83 -3.09 3.22
N GLY A 152 16.53 -2.76 4.48
CA GLY A 152 17.51 -2.24 5.43
C GLY A 152 17.97 -0.81 5.10
N GLY A 153 17.21 -0.06 4.29
CA GLY A 153 17.55 1.27 3.80
C GLY A 153 16.59 1.73 2.71
N THR A 154 16.78 2.93 2.18
CA THR A 154 15.90 3.46 1.13
C THR A 154 16.34 2.99 -0.25
N PRO A 155 15.41 2.57 -1.13
CA PRO A 155 15.75 2.28 -2.52
C PRO A 155 16.05 3.54 -3.33
N ASP A 156 16.65 3.38 -4.50
CA ASP A 156 16.68 4.45 -5.50
C ASP A 156 15.25 4.78 -5.97
N TRP A 157 14.91 6.07 -5.96
CA TRP A 157 13.57 6.51 -6.32
C TRP A 157 13.23 6.23 -7.79
N ARG A 158 14.18 6.35 -8.72
CA ARG A 158 13.90 6.14 -10.15
C ARG A 158 13.61 4.66 -10.41
N ASP A 159 14.31 3.77 -9.73
CA ASP A 159 14.09 2.32 -9.83
C ASP A 159 12.74 1.93 -9.22
N LEU A 160 12.45 2.43 -8.01
CA LEU A 160 11.16 2.19 -7.37
C LEU A 160 9.99 2.76 -8.21
N MET A 161 10.11 3.99 -8.70
CA MET A 161 9.08 4.64 -9.50
C MET A 161 8.77 3.85 -10.78
N ARG A 162 9.79 3.28 -11.44
CA ARG A 162 9.60 2.38 -12.59
C ARG A 162 8.77 1.17 -12.21
N GLU A 163 9.06 0.54 -11.07
CA GLU A 163 8.28 -0.60 -10.59
C GLU A 163 6.86 -0.19 -10.19
N LEU A 164 6.66 0.94 -9.52
CA LEU A 164 5.33 1.42 -9.11
C LEU A 164 4.41 1.74 -10.30
N HIS A 165 4.96 2.10 -11.46
CA HIS A 165 4.20 2.40 -12.68
C HIS A 165 4.13 1.22 -13.65
N ARG A 166 4.74 0.08 -13.32
CA ARG A 166 4.65 -1.12 -14.14
C ARG A 166 3.17 -1.54 -14.23
N PRO A 167 2.64 -1.85 -15.43
CA PRO A 167 1.27 -2.31 -15.56
C PRO A 167 0.99 -3.51 -14.66
N THR A 168 -0.07 -3.42 -13.87
CA THR A 168 -0.71 -4.57 -13.23
C THR A 168 -1.42 -5.34 -14.34
N GLU A 169 -0.73 -6.27 -15.02
CA GLU A 169 -1.40 -7.12 -16.01
C GLU A 169 -2.59 -7.83 -15.35
N PRO A 170 -3.76 -7.88 -16.00
CA PRO A 170 -4.85 -8.71 -15.54
C PRO A 170 -4.39 -10.17 -15.61
N ARG A 171 -4.43 -10.85 -14.47
CA ARG A 171 -4.20 -12.28 -14.35
C ARG A 171 -5.30 -13.02 -15.14
N ASP A 172 -5.10 -13.25 -16.44
CA ASP A 172 -5.94 -14.16 -17.23
C ASP A 172 -5.55 -15.61 -16.85
N ASP A 173 -6.00 -16.04 -15.69
CA ASP A 173 -5.88 -17.40 -15.16
C ASP A 173 -7.02 -18.30 -15.67
N ARG A 174 -7.58 -18.04 -16.86
CA ARG A 174 -8.46 -19.02 -17.48
C ARG A 174 -7.61 -20.13 -18.07
N PRO A 175 -7.65 -21.37 -17.54
CA PRO A 175 -7.27 -22.50 -18.37
C PRO A 175 -8.16 -22.45 -19.60
N VAL A 176 -7.54 -22.41 -20.79
CA VAL A 176 -8.26 -22.70 -22.03
C VAL A 176 -8.75 -24.14 -21.87
N GLU A 177 -10.01 -24.29 -21.44
CA GLU A 177 -10.71 -25.57 -21.52
C GLU A 177 -10.79 -25.87 -23.01
N ALA A 178 -9.81 -26.63 -23.51
CA ALA A 178 -9.91 -27.28 -24.79
C ALA A 178 -11.17 -28.13 -24.71
N LEU A 179 -12.23 -27.73 -25.43
CA LEU A 179 -13.39 -28.58 -25.64
C LEU A 179 -12.84 -29.95 -26.12
N PRO A 180 -13.15 -31.05 -25.42
CA PRO A 180 -12.85 -32.35 -25.97
C PRO A 180 -13.73 -32.55 -27.20
N ASP A 181 -13.09 -32.49 -28.37
CA ASP A 181 -13.58 -33.10 -29.58
C ASP A 181 -13.86 -34.58 -29.28
N GLY A 182 -15.13 -34.97 -29.40
CA GLY A 182 -15.54 -36.36 -29.50
C GLY A 182 -16.15 -36.96 -28.24
N ASN A 183 -17.47 -37.12 -28.27
CA ASN A 183 -17.99 -38.48 -28.18
C ASN A 183 -19.28 -38.62 -28.99
N THR A 184 -19.23 -39.51 -29.98
CA THR A 184 -20.40 -40.07 -30.64
C THR A 184 -21.00 -41.19 -29.77
N ILE A 185 -22.25 -41.53 -30.07
CA ILE A 185 -23.03 -42.74 -29.73
C ILE A 185 -23.90 -42.65 -28.46
N HIS A 186 -25.21 -42.44 -28.67
CA HIS A 186 -26.21 -43.52 -28.71
C HIS A 186 -27.25 -43.26 -29.80
#